data_AF-A0A8S3BZW6-F1
#
_entry.id   AF-A0A8S3BZW6-F1
#
_cell.length_a   1.000
_cell.length_b   1.000
_cell.length_c   1.000
_cell.angle_alpha   90.00
_cell.angle_beta   90.00
_cell.angle_gamma   90.00
#
_symmetry.space_group_name_H-M   'P 1'
#
loop_
_entity.id
_entity.type
_entity.pdbx_description
1 polymer ?
#
loop_
_entity_poly.entity_id
_entity_poly.type
_entity_poly.pdbx_seq_one_letter_code
_entity_poly.pdbx_strand_id
1 'polypeptide(L)'
;MSKDRPSFHNDLVVYRFKNIHRVTSYKIFSLRSPLVNRTNYRWPKIDIFPYEENTTHIYAYPKHQHNLGTMNYLAKSDLEPIYLRILGPLLVPSPRHLRLSLKAMIKLGRSNLFYACEGNTFLHRYNRGPTETWRVPCKELHRTYPFVQNERNLTSSLCFEELKFPQLNQSLSLYQYRCAEDLRRTL
;
A
#
# COMPACT_ATOMS: atom_id res chain seq x y z
N MET A 1 -34.98 -23.21 -8.45
CA MET A 1 -33.62 -23.43 -9.00
C MET A 1 -32.71 -22.30 -8.54
N SER A 2 -31.93 -22.54 -7.48
CA SER A 2 -30.86 -21.63 -7.06
C SER A 2 -29.76 -21.70 -8.12
N LYS A 3 -29.51 -20.61 -8.84
CA LYS A 3 -28.29 -20.49 -9.65
C LYS A 3 -27.14 -20.31 -8.68
N ASP A 4 -26.37 -21.36 -8.45
CA ASP A 4 -25.10 -21.29 -7.74
C ASP A 4 -24.27 -20.15 -8.34
N ARG A 5 -24.10 -19.07 -7.56
CA ARG A 5 -23.15 -18.03 -7.92
C ARG A 5 -21.79 -18.71 -7.96
N PRO A 6 -21.04 -18.65 -9.07
CA PRO A 6 -19.73 -19.28 -9.13
C PRO A 6 -18.86 -18.68 -8.03
N SER A 7 -18.42 -19.55 -7.10
CA SER A 7 -17.61 -19.20 -5.94
C SER A 7 -16.34 -18.47 -6.39
N PHE A 8 -16.23 -17.19 -5.99
CA PHE A 8 -15.07 -16.33 -6.28
C PHE A 8 -13.75 -16.90 -5.74
N HIS A 9 -13.83 -17.76 -4.72
CA HIS A 9 -12.66 -18.40 -4.11
C HIS A 9 -11.92 -19.32 -5.09
N ASN A 10 -12.62 -19.90 -6.07
CA ASN A 10 -12.02 -20.79 -7.06
C ASN A 10 -11.28 -20.03 -8.18
N ASP A 11 -11.44 -18.70 -8.26
CA ASP A 11 -10.81 -17.88 -9.30
C ASP A 11 -9.51 -17.22 -8.85
N LEU A 12 -9.18 -17.23 -7.56
CA LEU A 12 -7.96 -16.61 -7.04
C LEU A 12 -6.80 -17.61 -7.11
N VAL A 13 -5.70 -17.20 -7.74
CA VAL A 13 -4.49 -18.02 -7.83
C VAL A 13 -3.34 -17.30 -7.13
N VAL A 14 -2.64 -18.06 -6.29
CA VAL A 14 -1.36 -17.65 -5.70
C VAL A 14 -0.24 -18.22 -6.56
N TYR A 15 0.51 -17.34 -7.21
CA TYR A 15 1.61 -17.71 -8.09
C TYR A 15 2.95 -17.39 -7.44
N ARG A 16 3.85 -18.38 -7.36
CA ARG A 16 5.21 -18.19 -6.85
C ARG A 16 6.13 -17.81 -8.01
N PHE A 17 6.74 -16.63 -7.93
CA PHE A 17 7.68 -16.13 -8.93
C PHE A 17 9.10 -16.09 -8.36
N LYS A 18 10.07 -16.64 -9.09
CA LYS A 18 11.49 -16.42 -8.83
C LYS A 18 12.05 -15.47 -9.87
N ASN A 19 12.61 -14.34 -9.44
CA ASN A 19 13.25 -13.40 -10.37
C ASN A 19 14.65 -13.91 -10.79
N ILE A 20 15.31 -13.18 -11.68
CA ILE A 20 16.68 -13.47 -12.16
C ILE A 20 17.73 -13.52 -11.05
N HIS A 21 17.45 -12.92 -9.89
CA HIS A 21 18.29 -12.93 -8.70
C HIS A 21 17.90 -14.04 -7.70
N ARG A 22 17.03 -14.99 -8.10
CA ARG A 22 16.49 -16.08 -7.26
C ARG A 22 15.64 -15.61 -6.07
N VAL A 23 15.23 -14.34 -6.04
CA VAL A 23 14.27 -13.83 -5.05
C VAL A 23 12.91 -14.44 -5.30
N THR A 24 12.34 -15.06 -4.28
CA THR A 24 10.96 -15.53 -4.32
C THR A 24 10.02 -14.37 -3.97
N SER A 25 9.05 -14.10 -4.85
CA SER A 25 7.89 -13.25 -4.58
C SER A 25 6.62 -14.05 -4.85
N TYR A 26 5.52 -13.68 -4.20
CA TYR A 26 4.23 -14.29 -4.47
C TYR A 26 3.31 -13.24 -5.10
N LYS A 27 2.45 -13.68 -6.01
CA LYS A 27 1.48 -12.83 -6.69
C LYS A 27 0.12 -13.45 -6.56
N ILE A 28 -0.87 -12.67 -6.12
CA ILE A 28 -2.27 -13.10 -6.09
C ILE A 28 -3.01 -12.37 -7.19
N PHE A 29 -3.71 -13.09 -8.06
CA PHE A 29 -4.56 -12.49 -9.08
C PHE A 29 -5.75 -13.40 -9.40
N SER A 30 -6.80 -12.82 -9.99
CA SER A 30 -7.94 -13.58 -10.46
C SER A 30 -7.66 -14.19 -11.83
N LEU A 31 -8.03 -15.45 -12.05
CA LEU A 31 -8.01 -16.13 -13.35
C LEU A 31 -8.90 -15.45 -14.39
N ARG A 32 -9.92 -14.71 -13.93
CA ARG A 32 -10.82 -13.92 -14.78
C ARG A 32 -10.17 -12.61 -15.27
N SER A 33 -9.05 -12.19 -14.68
CA SER A 33 -8.35 -10.97 -15.07
C SER A 33 -7.57 -11.17 -16.37
N PRO A 34 -7.40 -10.13 -17.22
CA PRO A 34 -6.62 -10.26 -18.44
C PRO A 34 -5.15 -10.59 -18.16
N LEU A 35 -4.54 -11.39 -19.03
CA LEU A 35 -3.09 -11.62 -19.03
C LEU A 35 -2.38 -10.31 -19.37
N VAL A 36 -1.30 -10.02 -18.64
CA VAL A 36 -0.42 -8.91 -19.00
C VAL A 36 0.50 -9.35 -20.12
N ASN A 37 0.58 -8.53 -21.18
CA ASN A 37 1.34 -8.84 -22.39
C ASN A 37 2.78 -9.23 -22.06
N ARG A 38 3.26 -10.32 -22.69
CA ARG A 38 4.61 -10.90 -22.49
C ARG A 38 4.90 -11.34 -21.04
N THR A 39 3.88 -11.70 -20.28
CA THR A 39 4.04 -12.23 -18.92
C THR A 39 3.09 -13.40 -18.65
N ASN A 40 3.35 -14.11 -17.55
CA ASN A 40 2.60 -15.30 -17.14
C ASN A 40 1.60 -14.96 -16.03
N TYR A 41 1.39 -13.67 -15.73
CA TYR A 41 0.51 -13.20 -14.67
C TYR A 41 -0.61 -12.32 -15.23
N ARG A 42 -1.69 -12.18 -14.46
CA ARG A 42 -2.87 -11.39 -14.81
C ARG A 42 -2.91 -10.08 -14.01
N TRP A 43 -3.63 -9.07 -14.52
CA TRP A 43 -3.80 -7.77 -13.87
C TRP A 43 -5.29 -7.40 -13.73
N PRO A 44 -5.75 -6.91 -12.56
CA PRO A 44 -4.97 -6.50 -11.37
C PRO A 44 -4.41 -7.69 -10.56
N LYS A 45 -3.38 -7.40 -9.75
CA LYS A 45 -2.73 -8.38 -8.86
C LYS A 45 -2.30 -7.73 -7.54
N ILE A 46 -2.09 -8.57 -6.53
CA ILE A 46 -1.43 -8.23 -5.27
C ILE A 46 -0.04 -8.87 -5.31
N ASP A 47 1.00 -8.07 -5.11
CA ASP A 47 2.36 -8.57 -4.92
C ASP A 47 2.62 -8.75 -3.42
N ILE A 48 3.15 -9.91 -3.04
CA ILE A 48 3.52 -10.25 -1.66
C ILE A 48 5.04 -10.40 -1.60
N PHE A 49 5.62 -9.62 -0.70
CA PHE A 49 7.06 -9.59 -0.45
C PHE A 49 7.33 -10.18 0.92
N PRO A 50 8.14 -11.25 1.02
CA PRO A 50 8.55 -11.78 2.32
C PRO A 50 9.52 -10.83 3.02
N TYR A 51 9.42 -10.77 4.34
CA TYR A 51 10.33 -10.06 5.22
C TYR A 51 11.00 -11.07 6.16
N GLU A 52 12.22 -10.72 6.56
CA GLU A 52 12.87 -11.29 7.73
C GLU A 52 12.88 -10.25 8.84
N GLU A 53 13.19 -10.70 10.05
CA GLU A 53 13.25 -9.85 11.22
C GLU A 53 14.40 -10.21 12.14
N ASN A 54 14.83 -9.22 12.92
CA ASN A 54 15.65 -9.43 14.10
C ASN A 54 14.91 -8.87 15.33
N THR A 55 15.62 -8.68 16.45
CA THR A 55 15.03 -8.19 17.71
C THR A 55 14.38 -6.81 17.60
N THR A 56 14.82 -5.95 16.68
CA THR A 56 14.43 -4.53 16.64
C THR A 56 13.89 -4.08 15.29
N HIS A 57 14.16 -4.79 14.20
CA HIS A 57 13.84 -4.38 12.85
C HIS A 57 13.28 -5.52 12.01
N ILE A 58 12.50 -5.17 10.99
CA ILE A 58 12.17 -6.04 9.86
C ILE A 58 12.86 -5.53 8.59
N TYR A 59 13.18 -6.42 7.67
CA TYR A 59 13.83 -6.07 6.42
C TYR A 59 13.43 -7.04 5.31
N ALA A 60 13.48 -6.56 4.07
CA ALA A 60 12.97 -7.30 2.94
C ALA A 60 13.85 -8.53 2.62
N TYR A 61 13.23 -9.69 2.35
CA TYR A 61 13.91 -10.97 2.13
C TYR A 61 13.90 -11.43 0.66
N PRO A 62 15.02 -11.89 0.09
CA PRO A 62 16.35 -11.91 0.67
C PRO A 62 16.95 -10.50 0.70
N LYS A 63 17.82 -10.30 1.70
CA LYS A 63 18.44 -9.01 2.02
C LYS A 63 19.01 -8.34 0.78
N HIS A 64 18.66 -7.07 0.55
CA HIS A 64 19.15 -6.22 -0.56
C HIS A 64 18.75 -6.61 -1.99
N GLN A 65 17.85 -7.57 -2.22
CA GLN A 65 17.52 -8.01 -3.60
C GLN A 65 16.12 -7.60 -4.09
N HIS A 66 15.41 -6.78 -3.33
CA HIS A 66 14.14 -6.24 -3.80
C HIS A 66 14.36 -5.03 -4.70
N ASN A 67 13.90 -5.14 -5.95
CA ASN A 67 13.87 -4.04 -6.94
C ASN A 67 13.01 -2.83 -6.50
N LEU A 68 12.40 -2.88 -5.30
CA LEU A 68 11.72 -1.75 -4.66
C LEU A 68 12.69 -0.68 -4.14
N GLY A 69 14.00 -0.81 -4.39
CA GLY A 69 14.93 0.30 -4.44
C GLY A 69 15.31 0.94 -3.12
N THR A 70 14.60 0.72 -2.00
CA THR A 70 14.88 1.37 -0.69
C THR A 70 14.16 0.78 0.52
N MET A 71 13.98 -0.53 0.58
CA MET A 71 13.46 -1.16 1.81
C MET A 71 14.61 -1.42 2.79
N ASN A 72 15.16 -0.33 3.35
CA ASN A 72 16.38 -0.35 4.14
C ASN A 72 16.08 -0.46 5.64
N TYR A 73 15.36 -1.49 6.07
CA TYR A 73 15.00 -1.72 7.49
C TYR A 73 13.86 -0.83 8.01
N LEU A 74 12.87 -1.47 8.63
CA LEU A 74 11.79 -0.83 9.36
C LEU A 74 11.92 -1.20 10.83
N ALA A 75 11.92 -0.21 11.72
CA ALA A 75 11.91 -0.46 13.17
C ALA A 75 10.58 -1.11 13.57
N LYS A 76 10.63 -2.17 14.38
CA LYS A 76 9.43 -2.85 14.89
C LYS A 76 8.55 -1.90 15.70
N SER A 77 9.16 -0.97 16.44
CA SER A 77 8.45 0.10 17.17
C SER A 77 7.58 0.99 16.27
N ASP A 78 7.93 1.16 14.99
CA ASP A 78 7.16 1.95 14.04
C ASP A 78 5.98 1.16 13.44
N LEU A 79 6.05 -0.16 13.53
CA LEU A 79 5.08 -1.09 12.97
C LEU A 79 4.07 -1.55 14.03
N GLU A 80 4.55 -1.86 15.23
CA GLU A 80 3.80 -2.58 16.26
C GLU A 80 3.15 -1.67 17.32
N PRO A 81 1.94 -2.02 17.80
CA PRO A 81 1.11 -3.11 17.29
C PRO A 81 0.51 -2.75 15.93
N ILE A 82 0.13 -3.78 15.16
CA ILE A 82 -0.53 -3.61 13.86
C ILE A 82 -1.98 -3.20 14.08
N TYR A 83 -2.45 -2.19 13.34
CA TYR A 83 -3.82 -1.71 13.39
C TYR A 83 -4.54 -1.96 12.07
N LEU A 84 -5.84 -2.22 12.13
CA LEU A 84 -6.68 -2.24 10.95
C LEU A 84 -6.98 -0.82 10.50
N ARG A 85 -6.71 -0.51 9.23
CA ARG A 85 -6.83 0.83 8.65
C ARG A 85 -7.55 0.79 7.33
N ILE A 86 -8.16 1.91 6.94
CA ILE A 86 -9.00 1.96 5.74
C ILE A 86 -8.13 1.91 4.47
N LEU A 87 -8.47 1.01 3.54
CA LEU A 87 -7.97 0.98 2.17
C LEU A 87 -9.13 0.70 1.21
N GLY A 88 -9.70 1.77 0.65
CA GLY A 88 -10.95 1.65 -0.13
C GLY A 88 -12.05 1.02 0.73
N PRO A 89 -12.80 0.02 0.24
CA PRO A 89 -13.87 -0.62 1.01
C PRO A 89 -13.36 -1.63 2.06
N LEU A 90 -12.04 -1.79 2.23
CA LEU A 90 -11.44 -2.80 3.10
C LEU A 90 -10.79 -2.18 4.33
N LEU A 91 -10.73 -2.95 5.40
CA LEU A 91 -9.82 -2.71 6.52
C LEU A 91 -8.63 -3.65 6.39
N VAL A 92 -7.42 -3.08 6.35
CA VAL A 92 -6.17 -3.85 6.15
C VAL A 92 -5.21 -3.67 7.32
N PRO A 93 -4.49 -4.73 7.73
CA PRO A 93 -3.42 -4.62 8.72
C PRO A 93 -2.37 -3.63 8.23
N SER A 94 -2.11 -2.58 9.00
CA SER A 94 -1.15 -1.54 8.66
C SER A 94 -0.31 -1.11 9.87
N PRO A 95 0.88 -0.53 9.62
CA PRO A 95 1.77 -0.03 10.67
C PRO A 95 1.11 0.95 11.63
N ARG A 96 1.56 0.92 12.90
CA ARG A 96 1.26 1.96 13.91
C ARG A 96 1.59 3.36 13.41
N HIS A 97 2.78 3.56 12.86
CA HIS A 97 3.31 4.86 12.45
C HIS A 97 3.48 4.95 10.92
N LEU A 98 2.36 5.00 10.18
CA LEU A 98 2.31 5.01 8.71
C LEU A 98 3.32 5.95 8.04
N ARG A 99 3.46 7.20 8.50
CA ARG A 99 4.38 8.18 7.90
C ARG A 99 5.85 7.81 8.14
N LEU A 100 6.19 7.31 9.33
CA LEU A 100 7.56 6.87 9.64
C LEU A 100 7.90 5.62 8.82
N SER A 101 7.00 4.63 8.79
CA SER A 101 7.18 3.44 7.97
C SER A 101 7.31 3.79 6.49
N LEU A 102 6.45 4.67 5.97
CA LEU A 102 6.52 5.09 4.57
C LEU A 102 7.83 5.83 4.25
N LYS A 103 8.28 6.72 5.16
CA LYS A 103 9.55 7.44 5.00
C LYS A 103 10.74 6.49 4.95
N ALA A 104 10.73 5.43 5.76
CA ALA A 104 11.78 4.41 5.77
C ALA A 104 11.80 3.51 4.53
N MET A 105 10.66 3.37 3.82
CA MET A 105 10.56 2.52 2.61
C MET A 105 10.93 3.24 1.31
N ILE A 106 10.97 4.58 1.31
CA ILE A 106 11.09 5.36 0.07
C ILE A 106 12.51 5.90 -0.12
N LYS A 107 12.91 6.02 -1.39
CA LYS A 107 14.27 6.37 -1.79
C LYS A 107 14.71 7.74 -1.27
N LEU A 108 15.88 7.73 -0.61
CA LEU A 108 16.60 8.93 -0.19
C LEU A 108 16.70 9.89 -1.38
N GLY A 109 16.30 11.15 -1.17
CA GLY A 109 16.24 12.18 -2.21
C GLY A 109 14.83 12.62 -2.63
N ARG A 110 13.77 11.91 -2.23
CA ARG A 110 12.37 12.38 -2.39
C ARG A 110 11.99 13.34 -1.26
N SER A 111 12.46 14.59 -1.33
CA SER A 111 12.34 15.60 -0.28
C SER A 111 10.91 16.05 0.08
N ASN A 112 9.89 15.74 -0.74
CA ASN A 112 8.52 16.22 -0.56
C ASN A 112 7.45 15.10 -0.60
N LEU A 113 7.77 13.93 -0.03
CA LEU A 113 6.93 12.73 -0.12
C LEU A 113 5.44 12.92 0.21
N PHE A 114 5.14 13.76 1.20
CA PHE A 114 3.77 13.97 1.69
C PHE A 114 3.05 15.14 1.00
N TYR A 115 3.77 15.92 0.20
CA TYR A 115 3.25 17.11 -0.47
C TYR A 115 3.12 16.93 -1.97
N ALA A 116 4.04 16.19 -2.57
CA ALA A 116 4.08 15.90 -3.99
C ALA A 116 3.85 14.41 -4.23
N CYS A 117 2.81 14.11 -4.99
CA CYS A 117 2.46 12.77 -5.43
C CYS A 117 3.12 12.52 -6.77
N GLU A 118 3.90 11.44 -6.85
CA GLU A 118 4.66 11.05 -8.04
C GLU A 118 4.04 9.82 -8.69
N GLY A 119 4.03 9.78 -10.01
CA GLY A 119 3.58 8.63 -10.79
C GLY A 119 4.47 7.40 -10.56
N ASN A 120 3.88 6.22 -10.77
CA ASN A 120 4.61 4.96 -10.63
C ASN A 120 5.82 4.89 -11.57
N THR A 121 6.95 4.41 -11.06
CA THR A 121 8.16 4.16 -11.86
C THR A 121 8.02 2.96 -12.79
N PHE A 122 6.91 2.19 -12.68
CA PHE A 122 6.61 1.04 -13.53
C PHE A 122 5.09 0.86 -13.70
N LEU A 123 4.64 0.69 -14.95
CA LEU A 123 3.25 0.47 -15.28
C LEU A 123 2.98 -1.04 -15.39
N HIS A 124 2.64 -1.67 -14.26
CA HIS A 124 2.42 -3.12 -14.18
C HIS A 124 1.37 -3.66 -15.16
N ARG A 125 0.32 -2.88 -15.49
CA ARG A 125 -0.69 -3.26 -16.48
C ARG A 125 -0.08 -3.53 -17.87
N TYR A 126 0.99 -2.82 -18.21
CA TYR A 126 1.62 -2.88 -19.53
C TYR A 126 3.03 -3.49 -19.50
N ASN A 127 3.48 -3.92 -18.32
CA ASN A 127 4.83 -4.45 -18.08
C ASN A 127 5.96 -3.59 -18.67
N ARG A 128 5.86 -2.27 -18.53
CA ARG A 128 6.86 -1.30 -19.03
C ARG A 128 7.03 -0.13 -18.07
N GLY A 129 8.18 0.55 -18.17
CA GLY A 129 8.36 1.85 -17.53
C GLY A 129 7.37 2.90 -18.05
N PRO A 130 7.06 3.94 -17.28
CA PRO A 130 6.27 5.05 -17.76
C PRO A 130 7.03 5.80 -18.86
N THR A 131 6.31 6.37 -19.83
CA THR A 131 6.89 7.27 -20.85
C THR A 131 7.13 8.67 -20.30
N GLU A 132 6.41 9.04 -19.23
CA GLU A 132 6.42 10.37 -18.64
C GLU A 132 6.48 10.26 -17.12
N THR A 133 7.20 11.17 -16.47
CA THR A 133 7.23 11.26 -15.01
C THR A 133 6.25 12.34 -14.57
N TRP A 134 5.18 11.92 -13.92
CA TRP A 134 4.17 12.82 -13.37
C TRP A 134 4.51 13.17 -11.94
N ARG A 135 4.48 14.46 -11.60
CA ARG A 135 4.61 14.95 -10.24
C ARG A 135 3.64 16.11 -10.02
N VAL A 136 2.71 15.94 -9.10
CA VAL A 136 1.67 16.92 -8.80
C VAL A 136 1.53 17.12 -7.29
N PRO A 137 1.06 18.27 -6.81
CA PRO A 137 0.68 18.42 -5.41
C PRO A 137 -0.39 17.37 -5.03
N CYS A 138 -0.18 16.60 -3.96
CA CYS A 138 -1.14 15.57 -3.54
C CYS A 138 -2.54 16.15 -3.28
N LYS A 139 -2.63 17.41 -2.83
CA LYS A 139 -3.89 18.13 -2.62
C LYS A 139 -4.73 18.24 -3.90
N GLU A 140 -4.12 18.29 -5.08
CA GLU A 140 -4.86 18.31 -6.34
C GLU A 140 -5.52 16.95 -6.63
N LEU A 141 -4.82 15.85 -6.34
CA LEU A 141 -5.39 14.51 -6.47
C LEU A 141 -6.56 14.30 -5.50
N HIS A 142 -6.51 14.85 -4.29
CA HIS A 142 -7.60 14.77 -3.31
C HIS A 142 -8.90 15.45 -3.78
N ARG A 143 -8.87 16.26 -4.85
CA ARG A 143 -10.10 16.84 -5.44
C ARG A 143 -10.82 15.86 -6.36
N THR A 144 -10.11 14.85 -6.87
CA THR A 144 -10.62 13.99 -7.95
C THR A 144 -10.65 12.52 -7.54
N TYR A 145 -9.69 12.07 -6.74
CA TYR A 145 -9.54 10.67 -6.35
C TYR A 145 -9.99 10.43 -4.91
N PRO A 146 -10.57 9.25 -4.61
CA PRO A 146 -10.86 8.86 -3.25
C PRO A 146 -9.58 8.83 -2.40
N PHE A 147 -9.68 9.31 -1.16
CA PHE A 147 -8.57 9.34 -0.22
C PHE A 147 -9.05 9.12 1.21
N VAL A 148 -8.16 8.62 2.07
CA VAL A 148 -8.43 8.48 3.50
C VAL A 148 -7.96 9.74 4.22
N GLN A 149 -8.88 10.45 4.83
CA GLN A 149 -8.59 11.56 5.71
C GLN A 149 -8.33 11.03 7.11
N ASN A 150 -7.21 11.42 7.72
CA ASN A 150 -6.87 11.07 9.09
C ASN A 150 -6.91 12.31 9.97
N GLU A 151 -7.70 12.29 11.04
CA GLU A 151 -7.81 13.39 11.99
C GLU A 151 -7.59 12.92 13.42
N ARG A 152 -6.85 13.71 14.20
CA ARG A 152 -6.65 13.47 15.64
C ARG A 152 -7.51 14.44 16.43
N ASN A 153 -8.36 13.91 17.30
CA ASN A 153 -8.99 14.69 18.35
C ASN A 153 -7.96 15.04 19.41
N LEU A 154 -7.65 16.32 19.52
CA LEU A 154 -6.64 16.82 20.46
C LEU A 154 -7.06 16.64 21.92
N THR A 155 -8.36 16.55 22.18
CA THR A 155 -8.95 16.46 23.53
C THR A 155 -9.08 15.02 24.02
N SER A 156 -9.44 14.08 23.14
CA SER A 156 -9.78 12.71 23.54
C SER A 156 -8.72 11.65 23.20
N SER A 157 -7.58 12.06 22.64
CA SER A 157 -6.52 11.17 22.10
C SER A 157 -7.01 10.14 21.07
N LEU A 158 -8.21 10.34 20.53
CA LEU A 158 -8.81 9.53 19.48
C LEU A 158 -8.37 10.01 18.11
N CYS A 159 -8.19 9.05 17.21
CA CYS A 159 -7.95 9.28 15.81
C CYS A 159 -9.14 8.75 15.01
N PHE A 160 -9.44 9.44 13.91
CA PHE A 160 -10.48 9.10 12.97
C PHE A 160 -9.87 8.93 11.59
N GLU A 161 -10.25 7.86 10.91
CA GLU A 161 -10.02 7.68 9.49
C GLU A 161 -11.34 7.71 8.75
N GLU A 162 -11.39 8.49 7.68
CA GLU A 162 -12.60 8.63 6.87
C GLU A 162 -12.26 8.50 5.39
N LEU A 163 -12.91 7.57 4.69
CA LEU A 163 -12.77 7.45 3.24
C LEU A 163 -13.67 8.47 2.53
N LYS A 164 -13.05 9.49 1.95
CA LYS A 164 -13.69 10.55 1.18
C LYS A 164 -13.78 10.18 -0.29
N PHE A 165 -14.94 10.43 -0.90
CA PHE A 165 -15.16 10.40 -2.35
C PHE A 165 -15.51 11.80 -2.84
N PRO A 166 -14.51 12.59 -3.29
CA PRO A 166 -14.72 13.99 -3.68
C PRO A 166 -15.80 14.16 -4.75
N GLN A 167 -15.82 13.26 -5.74
CA GLN A 167 -16.77 13.32 -6.85
C GLN A 167 -18.22 13.07 -6.43
N LEU A 168 -18.42 12.33 -5.34
CA LEU A 168 -19.76 12.00 -4.83
C LEU A 168 -20.19 12.93 -3.71
N ASN A 169 -19.30 13.82 -3.24
CA ASN A 169 -19.45 14.60 -2.02
C ASN A 169 -19.92 13.73 -0.84
N GLN A 170 -19.40 12.51 -0.76
CA GLN A 170 -19.83 11.49 0.20
C GLN A 170 -18.62 10.88 0.92
N SER A 171 -18.90 10.36 2.12
CA SER A 171 -18.00 9.54 2.90
C SER A 171 -18.61 8.15 3.06
N LEU A 172 -17.85 7.10 2.80
CA LEU A 172 -18.38 5.73 2.86
C LEU A 172 -18.03 4.99 4.16
N SER A 173 -17.04 5.45 4.91
CA SER A 173 -16.58 4.75 6.11
C SER A 173 -15.90 5.70 7.07
N LEU A 174 -16.28 5.64 8.35
CA LEU A 174 -15.61 6.29 9.47
C LEU A 174 -15.08 5.19 10.40
N TYR A 175 -13.78 5.17 10.64
CA TYR A 175 -13.13 4.24 11.56
C TYR A 175 -12.45 5.01 12.68
N GLN A 176 -12.73 4.65 13.93
CA GLN A 176 -12.21 5.31 15.11
C GLN A 176 -11.26 4.37 15.86
N TYR A 177 -10.11 4.89 16.27
CA TYR A 177 -9.12 4.14 17.05
C TYR A 177 -8.35 5.10 17.99
N ARG A 178 -7.66 4.56 19.00
CA ARG A 178 -6.79 5.38 19.87
C ARG A 178 -5.50 5.73 19.13
N CYS A 179 -5.16 7.01 19.06
CA CYS A 179 -3.91 7.42 18.45
C CYS A 179 -2.71 6.88 19.24
N ALA A 180 -1.63 6.56 18.54
CA ALA A 180 -0.32 6.51 19.19
C ALA A 180 0.03 7.92 19.72
N GLU A 181 0.52 8.02 20.95
CA GLU A 181 0.77 9.30 21.63
C GLU A 181 1.71 10.22 20.81
N ASP A 182 2.61 9.64 20.01
CA ASP A 182 3.73 10.29 19.32
C ASP A 182 3.48 10.81 17.89
N LEU A 183 2.24 10.98 17.44
CA LEU A 183 2.00 11.84 16.27
C LEU A 183 2.16 13.33 16.66
N ARG A 184 3.36 13.73 17.09
CA ARG A 184 3.76 15.13 17.10
C ARG A 184 3.73 15.60 15.66
N ARG A 185 2.93 16.65 15.41
CA ARG A 185 2.83 17.41 14.15
C ARG A 185 4.19 17.47 13.46
N THR A 186 4.43 16.57 12.53
CA THR A 186 5.54 16.69 11.58
C THR A 186 4.89 16.82 10.23
N LEU A 187 4.72 18.11 9.91
CA LEU A 187 4.22 18.72 8.68
C LEU A 187 4.45 17.83 7.46
#